data_AF-A0A2E7C7T7-F1
#
_entry.id   AF-A0A2E7C7T7-F1
#
_cell.length_a   1.000
_cell.length_b   1.000
_cell.length_c   1.000
_cell.angle_alpha   90.00
_cell.angle_beta   90.00
_cell.angle_gamma   90.00
#
_symmetry.space_group_name_H-M   'P 1'
#
loop_
_entity.id
_entity.type
_entity.pdbx_description
1 polymer ?
#
loop_
_entity_poly.entity_id
_entity_poly.type
_entity_poly.pdbx_seq_one_letter_code
_entity_poly.pdbx_strand_id
1 'polypeptide(L)'
;MKRKQKIKRILVLDADMVSALTIARSLAARHFVVDVASAKAAPIAAYSNSVAAHFQYPDPLLNEEDFLAWLQEHIHHAPYALVIPVTERSLVPLAHARDRFQETCLAIADDDSLQLVLDKAATFSLAERIGVSTPQSLYISSIDELPALLPQLRFPVVVKPSHSVSGGAAGYSKRNVSYAIDEAELILQCKACLRHSSVILQSYFRGLGAGVELIAKQGEILYAFQHLRLHEVPLTGGGSSFRMSTELEPRLLDAATRLIREIRWTGVAMVEFKWNPATKEYCLMEINGRFWGSLPLAMAAGADFPAMQAELSLTGELGTYPPYRRGVYCRNLPSDVMWHEMVFRSRSDPITQVPSFGRVLKDLSKTFSLKHHFDTQSLSDPLPGLIEITRLITNYGRRLHDMLAEKMFTLSQRLLWRNGTVRERLRESKTVLFICYGNINRSALAQSLMTAQLPAASKLKVLSAGFHREEQRPADPRMVRVAAAQGVDLTRSRSRLVGDRLLAESDIIFVMERDHRKRLVALNPKVANKTFSLGACLTGPKRLHAEIADPYNKSETAYRACFHDIQRAVACVVRQLPPHHADH
;
A
#
# COMPACT_ATOMS: atom_id res chain seq x y z
N MET A 1 20.69 -45.89 -27.48
CA MET A 1 19.57 -44.93 -27.66
C MET A 1 19.27 -44.25 -26.34
N LYS A 2 19.70 -42.99 -26.14
CA LYS A 2 19.36 -42.20 -24.95
C LYS A 2 17.85 -41.97 -24.94
N ARG A 3 17.13 -42.49 -23.93
CA ARG A 3 15.70 -42.17 -23.68
C ARG A 3 15.57 -40.65 -23.73
N LYS A 4 14.79 -40.10 -24.68
CA LYS A 4 14.40 -38.68 -24.67
C LYS A 4 13.74 -38.43 -23.33
N GLN A 5 14.44 -37.77 -22.41
CA GLN A 5 13.91 -37.35 -21.13
C GLN A 5 12.75 -36.42 -21.45
N LYS A 6 11.52 -36.85 -21.14
CA LYS A 6 10.29 -36.09 -21.45
C LYS A 6 10.44 -34.73 -20.78
N ILE A 7 10.56 -33.67 -21.57
CA ILE A 7 10.77 -32.31 -21.06
C ILE A 7 9.60 -31.99 -20.12
N LYS A 8 9.91 -31.72 -18.85
CA LYS A 8 8.89 -31.42 -17.83
C LYS A 8 8.55 -29.93 -17.92
N ARG A 9 7.27 -29.64 -18.12
CA ARG A 9 6.73 -28.27 -18.18
C ARG A 9 6.24 -27.87 -16.79
N ILE A 10 6.57 -26.66 -16.33
CA ILE A 10 6.19 -26.14 -15.00
C ILE A 10 5.44 -24.83 -15.19
N LEU A 11 4.32 -24.67 -14.47
CA LEU A 11 3.56 -23.42 -14.42
C LEU A 11 3.87 -22.67 -13.12
N VAL A 12 4.32 -21.43 -13.23
CA VAL A 12 4.57 -20.55 -12.07
C VAL A 12 3.49 -19.46 -12.03
N LEU A 13 2.71 -19.41 -10.97
CA LEU A 13 1.64 -18.42 -10.80
C LEU A 13 2.18 -17.12 -10.16
N ASP A 14 1.34 -16.09 -10.11
CA ASP A 14 1.69 -14.75 -9.63
C ASP A 14 2.93 -14.14 -10.30
N ALA A 15 3.01 -14.24 -11.63
CA ALA A 15 4.15 -13.78 -12.44
C ALA A 15 4.49 -12.28 -12.28
N ASP A 16 3.62 -11.48 -11.65
CA ASP A 16 3.88 -10.09 -11.28
C ASP A 16 4.79 -9.93 -10.07
N MET A 17 5.08 -11.02 -9.35
CA MET A 17 5.99 -11.05 -8.23
C MET A 17 7.44 -11.31 -8.68
N VAL A 18 8.40 -10.65 -8.03
CA VAL A 18 9.83 -10.87 -8.29
C VAL A 18 10.24 -12.31 -7.98
N SER A 19 9.68 -12.93 -6.94
CA SER A 19 9.93 -14.33 -6.61
C SER A 19 9.53 -15.27 -7.75
N ALA A 20 8.44 -14.99 -8.48
CA ALA A 20 8.05 -15.78 -9.65
C ALA A 20 9.08 -15.66 -10.79
N LEU A 21 9.62 -14.47 -11.05
CA LEU A 21 10.73 -14.27 -11.99
C LEU A 21 11.98 -15.07 -11.58
N THR A 22 12.30 -15.07 -10.28
CA THR A 22 13.44 -15.82 -9.75
C THR A 22 13.26 -17.34 -9.89
N ILE A 23 12.06 -17.85 -9.62
CA ILE A 23 11.70 -19.27 -9.82
C ILE A 23 11.85 -19.63 -11.30
N ALA A 24 11.31 -18.81 -12.21
CA ALA A 24 11.38 -19.09 -13.64
C ALA A 24 12.83 -19.16 -14.15
N ARG A 25 13.68 -18.20 -13.74
CA ARG A 25 15.11 -18.21 -14.09
C ARG A 25 15.85 -19.45 -13.58
N SER A 26 15.60 -19.85 -12.33
CA SER A 26 16.22 -21.05 -11.74
C SER A 26 15.82 -22.31 -12.52
N LEU A 27 14.51 -22.52 -12.71
CA LEU A 27 14.01 -23.74 -13.32
C LEU A 27 14.37 -23.84 -14.81
N ALA A 28 14.37 -22.73 -15.55
CA ALA A 28 14.84 -22.70 -16.93
C ALA A 28 16.33 -23.08 -17.03
N ALA A 29 17.17 -22.60 -16.09
CA ALA A 29 18.59 -22.99 -16.02
C ALA A 29 18.79 -24.49 -15.72
N ARG A 30 17.78 -25.16 -15.15
CA ARG A 30 17.72 -26.61 -14.94
C ARG A 30 17.03 -27.37 -16.09
N HIS A 31 16.83 -26.72 -17.24
CA HIS A 31 16.22 -27.28 -18.45
C HIS A 31 14.73 -27.65 -18.33
N PHE A 32 14.01 -27.10 -17.35
CA PHE A 32 12.54 -27.12 -17.38
C PHE A 32 12.01 -26.12 -18.39
N VAL A 33 10.87 -26.43 -19.01
CA VAL A 33 10.10 -25.43 -19.77
C VAL A 33 9.18 -24.74 -18.79
N VAL A 34 9.38 -23.44 -18.60
CA VAL A 34 8.63 -22.67 -17.60
C VAL A 34 7.62 -21.77 -18.30
N ASP A 35 6.35 -21.96 -17.99
CA ASP A 35 5.32 -20.97 -18.27
C ASP A 35 4.99 -20.19 -17.00
N VAL A 36 4.49 -18.97 -17.17
CA VAL A 36 4.09 -18.11 -16.06
C VAL A 36 2.67 -17.61 -16.25
N ALA A 37 1.95 -17.35 -15.16
CA ALA A 37 0.63 -16.71 -15.24
C ALA A 37 0.42 -15.67 -14.13
N SER A 38 -0.37 -14.63 -14.39
CA SER A 38 -0.71 -13.58 -13.42
C SER A 38 -2.09 -12.98 -13.68
N ALA A 39 -2.70 -12.39 -12.65
CA ALA A 39 -3.88 -11.54 -12.84
C ALA A 39 -3.57 -10.24 -13.60
N LYS A 40 -2.31 -9.77 -13.56
CA LYS A 40 -1.89 -8.55 -14.25
C LYS A 40 -1.52 -8.84 -15.69
N ALA A 41 -1.95 -7.97 -16.61
CA ALA A 41 -1.67 -8.09 -18.05
C ALA A 41 -0.19 -7.97 -18.44
N ALA A 42 0.62 -7.25 -17.64
CA ALA A 42 2.04 -7.01 -17.92
C ALA A 42 2.94 -7.39 -16.73
N PRO A 43 2.95 -8.69 -16.33
CA PRO A 43 3.70 -9.14 -15.17
C PRO A 43 5.22 -9.07 -15.43
N ILE A 44 6.01 -8.83 -14.38
CA ILE A 44 7.46 -8.63 -14.55
C ILE A 44 8.18 -9.86 -15.10
N ALA A 45 7.73 -11.06 -14.73
CA ALA A 45 8.33 -12.31 -15.19
C ALA A 45 8.10 -12.56 -16.69
N ALA A 46 7.03 -12.04 -17.30
CA ALA A 46 6.73 -12.25 -18.73
C ALA A 46 7.79 -11.62 -19.67
N TYR A 47 8.61 -10.70 -19.16
CA TYR A 47 9.70 -10.09 -19.91
C TYR A 47 11.01 -10.89 -19.86
N SER A 48 11.05 -12.00 -19.11
CA SER A 48 12.26 -12.81 -18.96
C SER A 48 12.47 -13.72 -20.16
N ASN A 49 13.71 -13.86 -20.61
CA ASN A 49 14.09 -14.87 -21.61
C ASN A 49 14.04 -16.31 -21.10
N SER A 50 13.81 -16.51 -19.79
CA SER A 50 13.65 -17.82 -19.16
C SER A 50 12.19 -18.31 -19.18
N VAL A 51 11.26 -17.52 -19.71
CA VAL A 51 9.83 -17.85 -19.78
C VAL A 51 9.46 -18.27 -21.20
N ALA A 52 8.83 -19.44 -21.33
CA ALA A 52 8.40 -20.01 -22.60
C ALA A 52 7.05 -19.45 -23.08
N ALA A 53 6.08 -19.33 -22.17
CA ALA A 53 4.80 -18.68 -22.42
C ALA A 53 4.30 -17.93 -21.17
N HIS A 54 3.51 -16.89 -21.37
CA HIS A 54 2.84 -16.17 -20.29
C HIS A 54 1.33 -16.12 -20.53
N PHE A 55 0.56 -16.21 -19.44
CA PHE A 55 -0.90 -16.19 -19.49
C PHE A 55 -1.47 -15.21 -18.47
N GLN A 56 -2.69 -14.74 -18.73
CA GLN A 56 -3.45 -13.94 -17.78
C GLN A 56 -4.62 -14.76 -17.23
N TYR A 57 -4.77 -14.79 -15.91
CA TYR A 57 -5.89 -15.45 -15.24
C TYR A 57 -6.84 -14.44 -14.57
N PRO A 58 -8.10 -14.81 -14.29
CA PRO A 58 -9.01 -14.01 -13.46
C PRO A 58 -8.44 -13.81 -12.06
N ASP A 59 -8.50 -12.60 -11.52
CA ASP A 59 -7.94 -12.32 -10.18
C ASP A 59 -8.69 -13.16 -9.13
N PRO A 60 -8.05 -14.16 -8.46
CA PRO A 60 -8.72 -15.04 -7.48
C PRO A 60 -9.34 -14.25 -6.34
N LEU A 61 -8.78 -13.06 -6.17
CA LEU A 61 -9.10 -12.06 -5.22
C LEU A 61 -10.46 -11.38 -5.48
N LEU A 62 -10.89 -11.32 -6.72
CA LEU A 62 -12.20 -10.80 -7.12
C LEU A 62 -13.22 -11.93 -7.24
N ASN A 63 -12.84 -13.05 -7.84
CA ASN A 63 -13.65 -14.25 -7.96
C ASN A 63 -12.76 -15.49 -7.95
N GLU A 64 -12.87 -16.27 -6.88
CA GLU A 64 -12.07 -17.48 -6.68
C GLU A 64 -12.42 -18.57 -7.70
N GLU A 65 -13.71 -18.77 -8.00
CA GLU A 65 -14.15 -19.85 -8.89
C GLU A 65 -13.72 -19.62 -10.33
N ASP A 66 -13.77 -18.37 -10.82
CA ASP A 66 -13.30 -18.04 -12.18
C ASP A 66 -11.81 -18.38 -12.36
N PHE A 67 -11.01 -18.12 -11.32
CA PHE A 67 -9.59 -18.49 -11.31
C PHE A 67 -9.39 -20.01 -11.35
N LEU A 68 -10.11 -20.75 -10.51
CA LEU A 68 -10.00 -22.20 -10.43
C LEU A 68 -10.47 -22.88 -11.72
N ALA A 69 -11.59 -22.41 -12.29
CA ALA A 69 -12.11 -22.89 -13.58
C ALA A 69 -11.11 -22.63 -14.71
N TRP A 70 -10.55 -21.43 -14.79
CA TRP A 70 -9.50 -21.09 -15.75
C TRP A 70 -8.29 -22.01 -15.63
N LEU A 71 -7.81 -22.25 -14.40
CA LEU A 71 -6.63 -23.09 -14.18
C LEU A 71 -6.89 -24.55 -14.55
N GLN A 72 -8.07 -25.06 -14.23
CA GLN A 72 -8.48 -26.43 -14.56
C GLN A 72 -8.55 -26.63 -16.08
N GLU A 73 -9.18 -25.70 -16.80
CA GLU A 73 -9.21 -25.70 -18.27
C GLU A 73 -7.80 -25.63 -18.87
N HIS A 74 -6.95 -24.75 -18.33
CA HIS A 74 -5.59 -24.55 -18.79
C HIS A 74 -4.71 -25.81 -18.61
N ILE A 75 -4.79 -26.45 -17.45
CA ILE A 75 -4.08 -27.72 -17.16
C ILE A 75 -4.60 -28.85 -18.06
N HIS A 76 -5.91 -28.87 -18.35
CA HIS A 76 -6.50 -29.88 -19.24
C HIS A 76 -5.97 -29.77 -20.67
N HIS A 77 -5.78 -28.54 -21.18
CA HIS A 77 -5.22 -28.31 -22.52
C HIS A 77 -3.71 -28.54 -22.61
N ALA A 78 -2.97 -28.23 -21.55
CA ALA A 78 -1.51 -28.38 -21.50
C ALA A 78 -1.08 -28.95 -20.13
N PRO A 79 -0.77 -30.26 -20.04
CA PRO A 79 -0.44 -30.86 -18.76
C PRO A 79 0.89 -30.32 -18.24
N TYR A 80 0.88 -29.87 -16.98
CA TYR A 80 2.06 -29.42 -16.26
C TYR A 80 2.54 -30.52 -15.31
N ALA A 81 3.86 -30.70 -15.23
CA ALA A 81 4.45 -31.63 -14.26
C ALA A 81 4.37 -31.07 -12.83
N LEU A 82 4.35 -29.75 -12.69
CA LEU A 82 4.29 -29.04 -11.42
C LEU A 82 3.64 -27.67 -11.63
N VAL A 83 2.76 -27.27 -10.70
CA VAL A 83 2.23 -25.91 -10.58
C VAL A 83 2.72 -25.30 -9.28
N ILE A 84 3.33 -24.11 -9.37
CA ILE A 84 3.91 -23.40 -8.23
C ILE A 84 3.11 -22.12 -7.97
N PRO A 85 2.23 -22.10 -6.95
CA PRO A 85 1.68 -20.85 -6.45
C PRO A 85 2.75 -20.10 -5.65
N VAL A 86 2.91 -18.80 -5.91
CA VAL A 86 4.00 -18.01 -5.33
C VAL A 86 3.51 -17.16 -4.15
N THR A 87 2.23 -16.82 -4.11
CA THR A 87 1.61 -16.03 -3.05
C THR A 87 0.34 -16.70 -2.53
N GLU A 88 -0.10 -16.27 -1.35
CA GLU A 88 -1.38 -16.69 -0.75
C GLU A 88 -2.58 -16.40 -1.66
N ARG A 89 -2.49 -15.38 -2.54
CA ARG A 89 -3.55 -15.06 -3.52
C ARG A 89 -3.92 -16.25 -4.39
N SER A 90 -2.95 -16.99 -4.90
CA SER A 90 -3.22 -18.20 -5.68
C SER A 90 -3.20 -19.45 -4.80
N LEU A 91 -2.32 -19.51 -3.80
CA LEU A 91 -2.09 -20.70 -3.00
C LEU A 91 -3.33 -21.12 -2.21
N VAL A 92 -4.03 -20.18 -1.57
CA VAL A 92 -5.18 -20.49 -0.70
C VAL A 92 -6.36 -21.07 -1.50
N PRO A 93 -6.83 -20.44 -2.60
CA PRO A 93 -7.82 -21.05 -3.48
C PRO A 93 -7.44 -22.47 -3.96
N LEU A 94 -6.19 -22.63 -4.37
CA LEU A 94 -5.67 -23.90 -4.87
C LEU A 94 -5.64 -24.98 -3.79
N ALA A 95 -5.31 -24.63 -2.54
CA ALA A 95 -5.32 -25.55 -1.42
C ALA A 95 -6.75 -26.01 -1.08
N HIS A 96 -7.71 -25.08 -1.01
CA HIS A 96 -9.12 -25.41 -0.75
C HIS A 96 -9.73 -26.31 -1.83
N ALA A 97 -9.27 -26.18 -3.07
CA ALA A 97 -9.79 -26.90 -4.22
C ALA A 97 -8.81 -27.97 -4.75
N ARG A 98 -7.92 -28.48 -3.89
CA ARG A 98 -6.85 -29.44 -4.25
C ARG A 98 -7.38 -30.66 -5.00
N ASP A 99 -8.55 -31.15 -4.62
CA ASP A 99 -9.19 -32.31 -5.24
C ASP A 99 -9.50 -32.13 -6.73
N ARG A 100 -9.64 -30.89 -7.22
CA ARG A 100 -9.84 -30.60 -8.66
C ARG A 100 -8.58 -30.84 -9.49
N PHE A 101 -7.41 -30.92 -8.85
CA PHE A 101 -6.10 -30.94 -9.51
C PHE A 101 -5.28 -32.19 -9.18
N GLN A 102 -5.91 -33.30 -8.76
CA GLN A 102 -5.23 -34.54 -8.35
C GLN A 102 -4.27 -35.12 -9.41
N GLU A 103 -4.54 -34.85 -10.70
CA GLU A 103 -3.70 -35.28 -11.83
C GLU A 103 -2.44 -34.42 -12.03
N THR A 104 -2.25 -33.36 -11.24
CA THR A 104 -1.14 -32.40 -11.35
C THR A 104 -0.48 -32.18 -9.99
N CYS A 105 0.84 -32.25 -9.95
CA CYS A 105 1.58 -31.95 -8.74
C CYS A 105 1.46 -30.44 -8.43
N LEU A 106 1.02 -30.10 -7.22
CA LEU A 106 0.99 -28.74 -6.71
C LEU A 106 2.12 -28.56 -5.69
N ALA A 107 2.92 -27.49 -5.80
CA ALA A 107 3.94 -27.15 -4.81
C ALA A 107 3.31 -26.50 -3.56
N ILE A 108 2.44 -27.25 -2.86
CA ILE A 108 1.68 -26.82 -1.70
C ILE A 108 1.81 -27.91 -0.62
N ALA A 109 2.11 -27.53 0.62
CA ALA A 109 2.14 -28.44 1.77
C ALA A 109 0.79 -29.12 2.01
N ASP A 110 0.72 -30.14 2.87
CA ASP A 110 -0.56 -30.74 3.27
C ASP A 110 -1.49 -29.72 3.96
N ASP A 111 -2.80 -30.01 3.90
CA ASP A 111 -3.84 -29.02 4.25
C ASP A 111 -3.79 -28.64 5.74
N ASP A 112 -3.56 -29.61 6.65
CA ASP A 112 -3.43 -29.37 8.09
C ASP A 112 -2.22 -28.49 8.42
N SER A 113 -1.05 -28.81 7.85
CA SER A 113 0.18 -28.02 8.03
C SER A 113 0.02 -26.61 7.48
N LEU A 114 -0.60 -26.49 6.30
CA LEU A 114 -0.81 -25.22 5.65
C LEU A 114 -1.78 -24.34 6.45
N GLN A 115 -2.91 -24.88 6.89
CA GLN A 115 -3.89 -24.16 7.69
C GLN A 115 -3.26 -23.62 8.98
N LEU A 116 -2.42 -24.42 9.64
CA LEU A 116 -1.71 -24.03 10.86
C LEU A 116 -0.75 -22.85 10.63
N VAL A 117 -0.09 -22.78 9.48
CA VAL A 117 0.83 -21.69 9.11
C VAL A 117 0.08 -20.44 8.61
N LEU A 118 -1.05 -20.60 7.94
CA LEU A 118 -1.89 -19.48 7.49
C LEU A 118 -2.61 -18.79 8.66
N ASP A 119 -2.93 -19.52 9.72
CA ASP A 119 -3.50 -18.97 10.95
C ASP A 119 -2.41 -18.52 11.92
N LYS A 120 -2.23 -17.20 12.03
CA LYS A 120 -1.23 -16.59 12.93
C LYS A 120 -1.49 -16.90 14.40
N ALA A 121 -2.75 -16.96 14.82
CA ALA A 121 -3.07 -17.28 16.22
C ALA A 121 -2.70 -18.72 16.52
N ALA A 122 -3.04 -19.66 15.62
CA ALA A 122 -2.67 -21.06 15.75
C ALA A 122 -1.14 -21.25 15.75
N THR A 123 -0.42 -20.55 14.87
CA THR A 123 1.06 -20.54 14.84
C THR A 123 1.65 -20.04 16.15
N PHE A 124 1.14 -18.94 16.73
CA PHE A 124 1.67 -18.42 18.00
C PHE A 124 1.33 -19.33 19.18
N SER A 125 0.11 -19.85 19.26
CA SER A 125 -0.25 -20.83 20.29
C SER A 125 0.61 -22.09 20.20
N LEU A 126 0.97 -22.54 18.99
CA LEU A 126 1.93 -23.62 18.82
C LEU A 126 3.31 -23.25 19.34
N ALA A 127 3.83 -22.09 18.92
CA ALA A 127 5.15 -21.62 19.31
C ALA A 127 5.31 -21.54 20.84
N GLU A 128 4.30 -21.03 21.54
CA GLU A 128 4.27 -20.96 23.00
C GLU A 128 4.34 -22.35 23.65
N ARG A 129 3.54 -23.32 23.16
CA ARG A 129 3.54 -24.70 23.68
C ARG A 129 4.91 -25.37 23.55
N ILE A 130 5.64 -25.11 22.48
CA ILE A 130 6.96 -25.73 22.21
C ILE A 130 8.15 -24.86 22.67
N GLY A 131 7.89 -23.78 23.42
CA GLY A 131 8.91 -22.93 24.00
C GLY A 131 9.70 -22.10 22.98
N VAL A 132 9.03 -21.64 21.92
CA VAL A 132 9.55 -20.65 20.95
C VAL A 132 9.02 -19.27 21.34
N SER A 133 9.92 -18.30 21.46
CA SER A 133 9.59 -16.94 21.90
C SER A 133 8.61 -16.24 20.93
N THR A 134 7.48 -15.77 21.45
CA THR A 134 6.43 -15.01 20.74
C THR A 134 6.25 -13.63 21.38
N PRO A 135 5.65 -12.65 20.65
CA PRO A 135 5.34 -11.36 21.26
C PRO A 135 4.14 -11.54 22.18
N GLN A 136 4.21 -10.97 23.38
CA GLN A 136 3.07 -10.95 24.29
C GLN A 136 1.90 -10.28 23.59
N SER A 137 0.79 -11.01 23.45
CA SER A 137 -0.37 -10.59 22.67
C SER A 137 -1.60 -10.54 23.56
N LEU A 138 -2.33 -9.43 23.51
CA LEU A 138 -3.64 -9.26 24.12
C LEU A 138 -4.66 -9.00 23.01
N TYR A 139 -5.89 -9.45 23.21
CA TYR A 139 -6.95 -9.34 22.22
C TYR A 139 -8.07 -8.50 22.79
N ILE A 140 -8.59 -7.57 22.01
CA ILE A 140 -9.78 -6.80 22.36
C ILE A 140 -10.81 -6.85 21.22
N SER A 141 -12.08 -7.02 21.58
CA SER A 141 -13.21 -6.96 20.63
C SER A 141 -14.07 -5.71 20.82
N SER A 142 -13.97 -5.05 21.97
CA SER A 142 -14.52 -3.72 22.26
C SER A 142 -13.44 -2.80 22.83
N ILE A 143 -13.63 -1.48 22.64
CA ILE A 143 -12.75 -0.48 23.25
C ILE A 143 -12.91 -0.43 24.78
N ASP A 144 -14.04 -0.91 25.30
CA ASP A 144 -14.34 -0.94 26.74
C ASP A 144 -13.49 -1.96 27.50
N GLU A 145 -12.88 -2.92 26.79
CA GLU A 145 -11.94 -3.90 27.36
C GLU A 145 -10.56 -3.28 27.63
N LEU A 146 -10.20 -2.20 26.91
CA LEU A 146 -8.86 -1.62 26.95
C LEU A 146 -8.43 -1.14 28.35
N PRO A 147 -9.26 -0.43 29.15
CA PRO A 147 -8.85 0.05 30.47
C PRO A 147 -8.36 -1.04 31.43
N ALA A 148 -8.96 -2.24 31.36
CA ALA A 148 -8.56 -3.37 32.19
C ALA A 148 -7.20 -3.98 31.78
N LEU A 149 -6.82 -3.80 30.50
CA LEU A 149 -5.60 -4.36 29.92
C LEU A 149 -4.42 -3.37 29.95
N LEU A 150 -4.68 -2.07 30.05
CA LEU A 150 -3.64 -1.02 30.08
C LEU A 150 -2.49 -1.29 31.06
N PRO A 151 -2.70 -1.76 32.30
CA PRO A 151 -1.61 -2.00 33.25
C PRO A 151 -0.59 -3.07 32.78
N GLN A 152 -1.04 -3.99 31.92
CA GLN A 152 -0.24 -5.09 31.37
C GLN A 152 0.61 -4.64 30.18
N LEU A 153 0.28 -3.51 29.55
CA LEU A 153 0.97 -3.03 28.36
C LEU A 153 2.23 -2.24 28.72
N ARG A 154 3.18 -2.27 27.79
CA ARG A 154 4.42 -1.46 27.83
C ARG A 154 4.58 -0.80 26.47
N PHE A 155 4.75 0.53 26.49
CA PHE A 155 4.87 1.31 25.27
C PHE A 155 6.30 1.25 24.68
N PRO A 156 6.45 1.28 23.35
CA PRO A 156 5.38 1.34 22.36
C PRO A 156 4.62 0.01 22.22
N VAL A 157 3.33 0.08 21.88
CA VAL A 157 2.45 -1.09 21.65
C VAL A 157 2.18 -1.22 20.16
N VAL A 158 2.27 -2.44 19.64
CA VAL A 158 1.92 -2.76 18.26
C VAL A 158 0.42 -3.05 18.19
N VAL A 159 -0.29 -2.34 17.33
CA VAL A 159 -1.74 -2.49 17.12
C VAL A 159 -1.97 -3.15 15.77
N LYS A 160 -2.57 -4.33 15.76
CA LYS A 160 -2.84 -5.11 14.55
C LYS A 160 -4.32 -5.51 14.47
N PRO A 161 -4.93 -5.52 13.28
CA PRO A 161 -6.20 -6.22 13.09
C PRO A 161 -5.97 -7.73 13.24
N SER A 162 -6.95 -8.45 13.81
CA SER A 162 -6.92 -9.91 13.94
C SER A 162 -6.89 -10.64 12.58
N HIS A 163 -7.48 -10.05 11.55
CA HIS A 163 -7.42 -10.55 10.18
C HIS A 163 -6.55 -9.64 9.30
N SER A 164 -5.53 -10.22 8.67
CA SER A 164 -4.59 -9.47 7.81
C SER A 164 -5.18 -9.12 6.44
N VAL A 165 -6.25 -9.84 6.05
CA VAL A 165 -6.93 -9.75 4.76
C VAL A 165 -8.43 -9.68 5.02
N SER A 166 -9.09 -8.61 4.57
CA SER A 166 -10.55 -8.56 4.46
C SER A 166 -10.91 -8.44 2.99
N GLY A 167 -11.50 -9.49 2.42
CA GLY A 167 -12.11 -9.43 1.09
C GLY A 167 -13.29 -8.46 1.11
N GLY A 168 -13.24 -7.45 0.25
CA GLY A 168 -14.32 -6.49 0.08
C GLY A 168 -14.31 -5.93 -1.34
N ALA A 169 -15.45 -5.45 -1.80
CA ALA A 169 -15.70 -4.98 -3.17
C ALA A 169 -14.79 -3.82 -3.67
N ALA A 170 -13.88 -3.31 -2.83
CA ALA A 170 -12.90 -2.27 -3.15
C ALA A 170 -11.45 -2.80 -3.33
N GLY A 171 -11.26 -4.12 -3.33
CA GLY A 171 -9.94 -4.74 -3.50
C GLY A 171 -9.15 -4.89 -2.20
N TYR A 172 -7.97 -5.50 -2.35
CA TYR A 172 -7.12 -5.99 -1.27
C TYR A 172 -6.42 -4.83 -0.59
N SER A 173 -6.82 -4.54 0.64
CA SER A 173 -6.05 -3.68 1.52
C SER A 173 -5.44 -4.53 2.61
N LYS A 174 -4.10 -4.68 2.58
CA LYS A 174 -3.32 -5.11 3.74
C LYS A 174 -3.60 -4.06 4.82
N ARG A 175 -4.44 -4.38 5.80
CA ARG A 175 -4.74 -3.42 6.88
C ARG A 175 -3.47 -3.20 7.67
N ASN A 176 -3.04 -1.95 7.77
CA ASN A 176 -1.71 -1.60 8.25
C ASN A 176 -1.56 -1.91 9.75
N VAL A 177 -0.42 -2.50 10.10
CA VAL A 177 0.08 -2.51 11.48
C VAL A 177 0.37 -1.08 11.89
N SER A 178 -0.17 -0.63 13.01
CA SER A 178 0.16 0.66 13.61
C SER A 178 0.87 0.47 14.94
N TYR A 179 1.46 1.55 15.44
CA TYR A 179 2.22 1.57 16.68
C TYR A 179 1.74 2.75 17.49
N ALA A 180 1.43 2.51 18.76
CA ALA A 180 1.06 3.55 19.71
C ALA A 180 2.23 3.77 20.66
N ILE A 181 2.68 5.02 20.82
CA ILE A 181 3.73 5.37 21.79
C ILE A 181 3.18 5.76 23.16
N ASP A 182 1.88 6.04 23.24
CA ASP A 182 1.16 6.38 24.47
C ASP A 182 -0.30 5.90 24.44
N GLU A 183 -0.99 6.07 25.56
CA GLU A 183 -2.38 5.65 25.74
C GLU A 183 -3.35 6.38 24.81
N ALA A 184 -3.12 7.68 24.55
CA ALA A 184 -4.01 8.47 23.70
C ALA A 184 -3.98 8.00 22.25
N GLU A 185 -2.78 7.72 21.73
CA GLU A 185 -2.59 7.11 20.42
C GLU A 185 -3.19 5.71 20.36
N LEU A 186 -2.99 4.90 21.40
CA LEU A 186 -3.52 3.54 21.49
C LEU A 186 -5.04 3.54 21.38
N ILE A 187 -5.73 4.39 22.15
CA ILE A 187 -7.20 4.52 22.10
C ILE A 187 -7.65 4.92 20.70
N LEU A 188 -6.98 5.88 20.07
CA LEU A 188 -7.34 6.34 18.73
C LEU A 188 -7.19 5.23 17.68
N GLN A 189 -6.07 4.51 17.72
CA GLN A 189 -5.76 3.42 16.79
C GLN A 189 -6.69 2.22 17.00
N CYS A 190 -6.95 1.82 18.24
CA CYS A 190 -7.90 0.77 18.58
C CYS A 190 -9.31 1.12 18.08
N LYS A 191 -9.80 2.34 18.35
CA LYS A 191 -11.13 2.79 17.87
C LYS A 191 -11.23 2.79 16.34
N ALA A 192 -10.13 3.07 15.64
CA ALA A 192 -10.12 3.01 14.17
C ALA A 192 -10.18 1.56 13.67
N CYS A 193 -9.42 0.65 14.29
CA CYS A 193 -9.33 -0.74 13.89
C CYS A 193 -10.59 -1.55 14.25
N LEU A 194 -11.14 -1.35 15.46
CA LEU A 194 -12.35 -2.01 15.98
C LEU A 194 -13.62 -1.78 15.15
N ARG A 195 -13.65 -0.75 14.29
CA ARG A 195 -14.75 -0.54 13.34
C ARG A 195 -14.87 -1.66 12.31
N HIS A 196 -13.84 -2.48 12.15
CA HIS A 196 -13.70 -3.39 11.03
C HIS A 196 -13.21 -4.79 11.39
N SER A 197 -12.62 -4.98 12.57
CA SER A 197 -12.16 -6.28 13.09
C SER A 197 -11.77 -6.16 14.56
N SER A 198 -11.71 -7.28 15.29
CA SER A 198 -11.02 -7.31 16.59
C SER A 198 -9.55 -6.89 16.46
N VAL A 199 -8.96 -6.47 17.57
CA VAL A 199 -7.60 -5.90 17.62
C VAL A 199 -6.69 -6.76 18.47
N ILE A 200 -5.50 -7.00 17.94
CA ILE A 200 -4.38 -7.61 18.64
C ILE A 200 -3.45 -6.48 19.10
N LEU A 201 -3.20 -6.42 20.40
CA LEU A 201 -2.22 -5.55 21.05
C LEU A 201 -0.99 -6.37 21.39
N GLN A 202 0.15 -6.01 20.81
CA GLN A 202 1.38 -6.76 20.93
C GLN A 202 2.49 -5.93 21.55
N SER A 203 3.32 -6.58 22.39
CA SER A 203 4.54 -5.97 22.87
C SER A 203 5.49 -5.65 21.71
N TYR A 204 6.09 -4.46 21.74
CA TYR A 204 7.07 -4.08 20.73
C TYR A 204 8.41 -4.77 21.02
N PHE A 205 8.86 -5.61 20.08
CA PHE A 205 10.19 -6.20 20.13
C PHE A 205 11.18 -5.38 19.28
N ARG A 206 12.23 -4.89 19.92
CA ARG A 206 13.29 -4.13 19.24
C ARG A 206 14.36 -5.07 18.68
N GLY A 207 14.49 -5.11 17.36
CA GLY A 207 15.49 -5.94 16.69
C GLY A 207 15.48 -5.80 15.17
N LEU A 208 16.44 -6.45 14.53
CA LEU A 208 16.49 -6.59 13.07
C LEU A 208 15.48 -7.65 12.63
N GLY A 209 14.86 -7.46 11.46
CA GLY A 209 14.15 -8.56 10.81
C GLY A 209 15.15 -9.63 10.37
N ALA A 210 14.92 -10.88 10.74
CA ALA A 210 15.72 -12.03 10.34
C ALA A 210 14.78 -13.09 9.76
N GLY A 211 15.18 -13.75 8.68
CA GLY A 211 14.43 -14.87 8.11
C GLY A 211 15.30 -16.12 8.08
N VAL A 212 14.77 -17.23 8.60
CA VAL A 212 15.31 -18.57 8.38
C VAL A 212 14.49 -19.22 7.28
N GLU A 213 15.06 -19.25 6.09
CA GLU A 213 14.50 -19.81 4.87
C GLU A 213 14.92 -21.27 4.77
N LEU A 214 14.00 -22.17 4.47
CA LEU A 214 14.25 -23.61 4.52
C LEU A 214 13.40 -24.39 3.53
N ILE A 215 13.84 -25.62 3.27
CA ILE A 215 13.02 -26.66 2.65
C ILE A 215 13.03 -27.88 3.58
N ALA A 216 11.87 -28.46 3.82
CA ALA A 216 11.71 -29.58 4.72
C ALA A 216 10.90 -30.72 4.09
N LYS A 217 11.01 -31.91 4.66
CA LYS A 217 10.16 -33.06 4.36
C LYS A 217 9.69 -33.67 5.68
N GLN A 218 8.37 -33.73 5.88
CA GLN A 218 7.74 -34.30 7.07
C GLN A 218 8.31 -33.76 8.38
N GLY A 219 8.65 -32.47 8.40
CA GLY A 219 9.22 -31.78 9.57
C GLY A 219 10.73 -31.88 9.72
N GLU A 220 11.44 -32.60 8.85
CA GLU A 220 12.90 -32.60 8.80
C GLU A 220 13.41 -31.52 7.83
N ILE A 221 14.23 -30.59 8.33
CA ILE A 221 14.86 -29.56 7.50
C ILE A 221 15.99 -30.16 6.68
N LEU A 222 15.86 -30.11 5.35
CA LEU A 222 16.85 -30.65 4.41
C LEU A 222 17.88 -29.60 3.97
N TYR A 223 17.49 -28.32 3.95
CA TYR A 223 18.38 -27.20 3.68
C TYR A 223 17.88 -25.95 4.41
N ALA A 224 18.81 -25.13 4.91
CA ALA A 224 18.49 -23.87 5.59
C ALA A 224 19.41 -22.73 5.13
N PHE A 225 18.85 -21.53 5.12
CA PHE A 225 19.48 -20.27 4.74
C PHE A 225 19.02 -19.16 5.69
N GLN A 226 19.90 -18.22 6.03
CA GLN A 226 19.52 -17.07 6.87
C GLN A 226 19.82 -15.74 6.17
N HIS A 227 18.87 -14.81 6.29
CA HIS A 227 19.10 -13.41 5.96
C HIS A 227 18.79 -12.46 7.12
N LEU A 228 19.40 -11.27 7.03
CA LEU A 228 18.99 -10.09 7.80
C LEU A 228 18.43 -9.01 6.89
N ARG A 229 17.38 -8.34 7.36
CA ARG A 229 16.78 -7.15 6.75
C ARG A 229 17.55 -5.94 7.25
N LEU A 230 18.27 -5.29 6.33
CA LEU A 230 19.05 -4.10 6.61
C LEU A 230 18.17 -2.86 6.46
N HIS A 231 17.33 -2.82 5.43
CA HIS A 231 16.32 -1.79 5.21
C HIS A 231 14.93 -2.43 5.09
N GLU A 232 13.96 -1.84 5.79
CA GLU A 232 12.55 -2.28 5.81
C GLU A 232 11.65 -1.10 5.40
N VAL A 233 10.64 -1.38 4.58
CA VAL A 233 9.63 -0.39 4.20
C VAL A 233 8.24 -0.89 4.60
N PRO A 234 7.47 -0.12 5.41
CA PRO A 234 7.81 1.19 6.01
C PRO A 234 8.95 1.10 7.05
N LEU A 235 9.53 2.25 7.43
CA LEU A 235 10.66 2.33 8.36
C LEU A 235 10.38 1.75 9.76
N THR A 236 9.10 1.64 10.13
CA THR A 236 8.63 1.04 11.39
C THR A 236 8.70 -0.50 11.40
N GLY A 237 8.98 -1.12 10.25
CA GLY A 237 8.99 -2.57 10.06
C GLY A 237 8.02 -3.01 8.97
N GLY A 238 8.50 -3.80 8.01
CA GLY A 238 7.75 -4.21 6.83
C GLY A 238 8.55 -5.10 5.89
N GLY A 239 8.25 -5.00 4.58
CA GLY A 239 8.98 -5.75 3.56
C GLY A 239 10.44 -5.31 3.46
N SER A 240 11.35 -6.23 3.15
CA SER A 240 12.77 -5.91 3.02
C SER A 240 13.07 -5.25 1.67
N SER A 241 13.68 -4.06 1.70
CA SER A 241 14.22 -3.40 0.50
C SER A 241 15.71 -3.68 0.30
N PHE A 242 16.45 -3.89 1.39
CA PHE A 242 17.86 -4.24 1.37
C PHE A 242 18.16 -5.30 2.42
N ARG A 243 18.93 -6.33 2.04
CA ARG A 243 19.12 -7.55 2.82
C ARG A 243 20.48 -8.18 2.55
N MET A 244 20.92 -9.01 3.48
CA MET A 244 22.21 -9.70 3.42
C MET A 244 22.10 -11.14 3.90
N SER A 245 22.79 -12.07 3.23
CA SER A 245 22.94 -13.44 3.71
C SER A 245 23.90 -13.49 4.90
N THR A 246 23.50 -14.18 5.96
CA THR A 246 24.31 -14.30 7.19
C THR A 246 24.52 -15.76 7.55
N GLU A 247 25.35 -16.01 8.55
CA GLU A 247 25.40 -17.33 9.17
C GLU A 247 24.06 -17.70 9.80
N LEU A 248 23.76 -18.99 9.88
CA LEU A 248 22.61 -19.51 10.62
C LEU A 248 22.87 -19.31 12.11
N GLU A 249 22.12 -18.42 12.73
CA GLU A 249 22.20 -18.21 14.18
C GLU A 249 21.59 -19.42 14.89
N PRO A 250 22.34 -20.14 15.75
CA PRO A 250 21.89 -21.41 16.33
C PRO A 250 20.53 -21.34 17.01
N ARG A 251 20.21 -20.25 17.71
CA ARG A 251 18.92 -20.07 18.39
C ARG A 251 17.74 -19.91 17.43
N LEU A 252 17.95 -19.24 16.30
CA LEU A 252 16.91 -19.06 15.29
C LEU A 252 16.66 -20.36 14.51
N LEU A 253 17.74 -21.07 14.17
CA LEU A 253 17.64 -22.36 13.51
C LEU A 253 16.97 -23.39 14.42
N ASP A 254 17.34 -23.47 15.69
CA ASP A 254 16.70 -24.38 16.64
C ASP A 254 15.19 -24.10 16.81
N ALA A 255 14.80 -22.82 16.89
CA ALA A 255 13.40 -22.43 16.92
C ALA A 255 12.65 -22.84 15.64
N ALA A 256 13.24 -22.60 14.47
CA ALA A 256 12.69 -23.01 13.19
C ALA A 256 12.55 -24.53 13.10
N THR A 257 13.58 -25.29 13.51
CA THR A 257 13.54 -26.77 13.54
C THR A 257 12.41 -27.29 14.43
N ARG A 258 12.21 -26.70 15.62
CA ARG A 258 11.13 -27.09 16.52
C ARG A 258 9.75 -26.85 15.90
N LEU A 259 9.52 -25.67 15.34
CA LEU A 259 8.26 -25.33 14.66
C LEU A 259 8.00 -26.24 13.46
N ILE A 260 8.96 -26.37 12.55
CA ILE A 260 8.82 -27.15 11.32
C ILE A 260 8.56 -28.62 11.60
N ARG A 261 9.23 -29.19 12.61
CA ARG A 261 9.02 -30.57 13.06
C ARG A 261 7.62 -30.79 13.62
N GLU A 262 7.16 -29.93 14.50
CA GLU A 262 5.84 -30.07 15.14
C GLU A 262 4.70 -29.88 14.12
N ILE A 263 4.88 -28.97 13.16
CA ILE A 263 3.96 -28.78 12.02
C ILE A 263 4.00 -29.98 11.07
N ARG A 264 5.07 -30.80 11.08
CA ARG A 264 5.35 -31.86 10.10
C ARG A 264 5.46 -31.33 8.66
N TRP A 265 5.95 -30.10 8.53
CA TRP A 265 5.97 -29.35 7.27
C TRP A 265 6.73 -30.06 6.15
N THR A 266 6.19 -30.00 4.92
CA THR A 266 6.86 -30.45 3.70
C THR A 266 6.84 -29.33 2.64
N GLY A 267 7.99 -29.09 2.01
CA GLY A 267 8.20 -28.03 1.03
C GLY A 267 8.95 -26.83 1.60
N VAL A 268 9.00 -25.75 0.81
CA VAL A 268 9.68 -24.51 1.19
C VAL A 268 8.89 -23.72 2.24
N ALA A 269 9.60 -23.12 3.19
CA ALA A 269 9.03 -22.15 4.12
C ALA A 269 10.07 -21.12 4.55
N MET A 270 9.59 -20.02 5.13
CA MET A 270 10.45 -19.06 5.82
C MET A 270 9.87 -18.74 7.19
N VAL A 271 10.64 -19.02 8.24
CA VAL A 271 10.32 -18.61 9.61
C VAL A 271 10.90 -17.21 9.83
N GLU A 272 10.03 -16.23 10.08
CA GLU A 272 10.43 -14.84 10.31
C GLU A 272 10.56 -14.52 11.78
N PHE A 273 11.64 -13.82 12.12
CA PHE A 273 11.92 -13.37 13.47
C PHE A 273 12.22 -11.87 13.49
N LYS A 274 11.94 -11.22 14.62
CA LYS A 274 12.72 -10.07 15.06
C LYS A 274 13.83 -10.59 15.96
N TRP A 275 15.05 -10.15 15.73
CA TRP A 275 16.24 -10.66 16.41
C TRP A 275 17.16 -9.53 16.84
N ASN A 276 17.62 -9.59 18.09
CA ASN A 276 18.63 -8.68 18.61
C ASN A 276 20.00 -9.36 18.57
N PRO A 277 20.92 -8.92 17.69
CA PRO A 277 22.24 -9.57 17.57
C PRO A 277 23.12 -9.39 18.82
N ALA A 278 22.87 -8.38 19.65
CA ALA A 278 23.65 -8.11 20.86
C ALA A 278 23.23 -9.01 22.04
N THR A 279 21.92 -9.13 22.29
CA THR A 279 21.40 -9.97 23.40
C THR A 279 21.14 -11.42 22.98
N LYS A 280 21.12 -11.70 21.66
CA LYS A 280 20.71 -12.98 21.07
C LYS A 280 19.27 -13.38 21.41
N GLU A 281 18.47 -12.43 21.86
CA GLU A 281 17.03 -12.60 22.04
C GLU A 281 16.33 -12.48 20.69
N TYR A 282 15.23 -13.22 20.55
CA TYR A 282 14.42 -13.17 19.34
C TYR A 282 12.94 -13.31 19.70
N CYS A 283 12.12 -13.02 18.70
CA CYS A 283 10.68 -13.15 18.76
C CYS A 283 10.16 -13.60 17.39
N LEU A 284 9.33 -14.64 17.36
CA LEU A 284 8.67 -15.14 16.16
C LEU A 284 7.69 -14.07 15.65
N MET A 285 7.74 -13.81 14.34
CA MET A 285 6.83 -12.86 13.68
C MET A 285 5.75 -13.56 12.88
N GLU A 286 6.13 -14.57 12.08
CA GLU A 286 5.24 -15.41 11.30
C GLU A 286 6.03 -16.57 10.67
N ILE A 287 5.30 -17.56 10.15
CA ILE A 287 5.85 -18.57 9.25
C ILE A 287 5.21 -18.33 7.89
N ASN A 288 6.01 -18.28 6.84
CA ASN A 288 5.54 -18.17 5.47
C ASN A 288 5.66 -19.53 4.79
N GLY A 289 4.55 -20.23 4.63
CA GLY A 289 4.47 -21.56 4.01
C GLY A 289 4.55 -21.55 2.47
N ARG A 290 5.40 -20.68 1.89
CA ARG A 290 5.56 -20.47 0.45
C ARG A 290 6.86 -19.72 0.14
N PHE A 291 7.18 -19.56 -1.14
CA PHE A 291 8.31 -18.72 -1.58
C PHE A 291 8.19 -17.26 -1.11
N TRP A 292 9.29 -16.70 -0.65
CA TRP A 292 9.33 -15.38 -0.01
C TRP A 292 9.89 -14.29 -0.94
N GLY A 293 9.61 -13.03 -0.60
CA GLY A 293 10.07 -11.88 -1.38
C GLY A 293 11.59 -11.70 -1.39
N SER A 294 12.31 -12.31 -0.43
CA SER A 294 13.78 -12.39 -0.39
C SER A 294 14.43 -13.53 -1.15
N LEU A 295 13.66 -14.32 -1.92
CA LEU A 295 14.20 -15.41 -2.73
C LEU A 295 15.37 -15.01 -3.66
N PRO A 296 15.38 -13.81 -4.30
CA PRO A 296 16.54 -13.39 -5.10
C PRO A 296 17.86 -13.39 -4.32
N LEU A 297 17.84 -13.07 -3.02
CA LEU A 297 19.04 -13.10 -2.18
C LEU A 297 19.54 -14.53 -1.99
N ALA A 298 18.64 -15.48 -1.69
CA ALA A 298 18.99 -16.89 -1.53
C ALA A 298 19.63 -17.44 -2.81
N MET A 299 19.01 -17.17 -3.96
CA MET A 299 19.57 -17.54 -5.27
C MET A 299 20.94 -16.92 -5.52
N ALA A 300 21.09 -15.61 -5.27
CA ALA A 300 22.38 -14.94 -5.43
C ALA A 300 23.45 -15.52 -4.50
N ALA A 301 23.07 -15.97 -3.31
CA ALA A 301 23.96 -16.65 -2.38
C ALA A 301 24.27 -18.11 -2.77
N GLY A 302 23.54 -18.71 -3.71
CA GLY A 302 23.71 -20.09 -4.18
C GLY A 302 22.74 -21.10 -3.56
N ALA A 303 21.75 -20.65 -2.79
CA ALA A 303 20.68 -21.49 -2.24
C ALA A 303 19.52 -21.57 -3.25
N ASP A 304 19.52 -22.62 -4.08
CA ASP A 304 18.59 -22.82 -5.19
C ASP A 304 17.25 -23.47 -4.77
N PHE A 305 16.50 -22.80 -3.89
CA PHE A 305 15.21 -23.28 -3.39
C PHE A 305 14.18 -23.65 -4.48
N PRO A 306 14.08 -22.95 -5.63
CA PRO A 306 13.15 -23.35 -6.68
C PRO A 306 13.49 -24.74 -7.25
N ALA A 307 14.77 -25.02 -7.51
CA ALA A 307 15.20 -26.34 -7.96
C ALA A 307 14.97 -27.40 -6.88
N MET A 308 15.29 -27.09 -5.62
CA MET A 308 15.03 -28.00 -4.49
C MET A 308 13.54 -28.36 -4.35
N GLN A 309 12.65 -27.36 -4.45
CA GLN A 309 11.20 -27.59 -4.38
C GLN A 309 10.72 -28.43 -5.56
N ALA A 310 11.18 -28.13 -6.78
CA ALA A 310 10.78 -28.89 -7.96
C ALA A 310 11.25 -30.34 -7.88
N GLU A 311 12.48 -30.58 -7.42
CA GLU A 311 13.02 -31.91 -7.19
C GLU A 311 12.20 -32.67 -6.16
N LEU A 312 12.04 -32.11 -4.95
CA LEU A 312 11.26 -32.72 -3.87
C LEU A 312 9.82 -33.03 -4.30
N SER A 313 9.17 -32.12 -5.03
CA SER A 313 7.78 -32.32 -5.49
C SER A 313 7.67 -33.41 -6.56
N LEU A 314 8.65 -33.52 -7.45
CA LEU A 314 8.61 -34.42 -8.60
C LEU A 314 9.20 -35.81 -8.35
N THR A 315 10.06 -35.95 -7.35
CA THR A 315 10.77 -37.22 -7.05
C THR A 315 10.51 -37.70 -5.62
N GLY A 316 10.04 -36.84 -4.72
CA GLY A 316 9.91 -37.13 -3.30
C GLY A 316 11.24 -37.08 -2.53
N GLU A 317 12.36 -36.79 -3.18
CA GLU A 317 13.70 -36.76 -2.59
C GLU A 317 14.43 -35.48 -2.97
N LEU A 318 15.42 -35.10 -2.16
CA LEU A 318 16.27 -33.94 -2.42
C LEU A 318 17.72 -34.39 -2.57
N GLY A 319 18.34 -34.05 -3.70
CA GLY A 319 19.77 -34.26 -3.92
C GLY A 319 20.65 -33.38 -3.03
N THR A 320 21.96 -33.46 -3.25
CA THR A 320 22.93 -32.66 -2.51
C THR A 320 23.08 -31.27 -3.13
N TYR A 321 22.93 -30.23 -2.30
CA TYR A 321 23.16 -28.83 -2.69
C TYR A 321 24.33 -28.24 -1.88
N PRO A 322 25.16 -27.37 -2.48
CA PRO A 322 26.28 -26.76 -1.77
C PRO A 322 25.80 -25.78 -0.69
N PRO A 323 26.60 -25.54 0.37
CA PRO A 323 26.34 -24.46 1.31
C PRO A 323 26.30 -23.09 0.61
N TYR A 324 25.39 -22.23 1.05
CA TYR A 324 25.26 -20.89 0.51
C TYR A 324 26.41 -19.97 0.93
N ARG A 325 26.63 -18.91 0.16
CA ARG A 325 27.64 -17.88 0.42
C ARG A 325 27.12 -16.83 1.40
N ARG A 326 27.90 -16.55 2.43
CA ARG A 326 27.63 -15.52 3.44
C ARG A 326 28.11 -14.13 2.97
N GLY A 327 27.47 -13.08 3.47
CA GLY A 327 27.84 -11.69 3.15
C GLY A 327 27.54 -11.29 1.70
N VAL A 328 26.57 -11.96 1.08
CA VAL A 328 25.97 -11.55 -0.20
C VAL A 328 24.86 -10.56 0.09
N TYR A 329 24.77 -9.51 -0.71
CA TYR A 329 23.80 -8.43 -0.54
C TYR A 329 22.82 -8.43 -1.71
N CYS A 330 21.56 -8.09 -1.44
CA CYS A 330 20.55 -7.98 -2.48
C CYS A 330 19.60 -6.81 -2.21
N ARG A 331 19.27 -6.04 -3.26
CA ARG A 331 18.35 -4.89 -3.19
C ARG A 331 17.13 -5.08 -4.08
N ASN A 332 15.98 -4.72 -3.51
CA ASN A 332 14.80 -4.37 -4.26
C ASN A 332 14.88 -2.89 -4.65
N LEU A 333 15.29 -2.59 -5.89
CA LEU A 333 15.63 -1.23 -6.30
C LEU A 333 14.48 -0.22 -6.07
N PRO A 334 13.22 -0.48 -6.48
CA PRO A 334 12.11 0.45 -6.23
C PRO A 334 11.87 0.71 -4.74
N SER A 335 11.82 -0.36 -3.92
CA SER A 335 11.56 -0.23 -2.49
C SER A 335 12.73 0.44 -1.77
N ASP A 336 13.95 0.25 -2.23
CA ASP A 336 15.13 0.83 -1.62
C ASP A 336 15.25 2.33 -1.93
N VAL A 337 14.90 2.76 -3.14
CA VAL A 337 14.76 4.20 -3.46
C VAL A 337 13.70 4.85 -2.57
N MET A 338 12.55 4.19 -2.38
CA MET A 338 11.51 4.65 -1.46
C MET A 338 12.01 4.72 -0.02
N TRP A 339 12.79 3.74 0.45
CA TRP A 339 13.38 3.76 1.78
C TRP A 339 14.29 4.98 1.98
N HIS A 340 15.16 5.29 1.02
CA HIS A 340 16.04 6.47 1.09
C HIS A 340 15.20 7.76 1.13
N GLU A 341 14.16 7.88 0.30
CA GLU A 341 13.24 9.02 0.35
C GLU A 341 12.59 9.21 1.73
N MET A 342 12.16 8.10 2.35
CA MET A 342 11.58 8.14 3.70
C MET A 342 12.61 8.55 4.75
N VAL A 343 13.83 8.02 4.67
CA VAL A 343 14.95 8.38 5.57
C VAL A 343 15.25 9.87 5.50
N PHE A 344 15.31 10.46 4.30
CA PHE A 344 15.57 11.90 4.15
C PHE A 344 14.45 12.80 4.68
N ARG A 345 13.23 12.29 4.79
CA ARG A 345 12.06 13.05 5.26
C ARG A 345 11.70 12.81 6.72
N SER A 346 12.21 11.74 7.31
CA SER A 346 11.84 11.30 8.66
C SER A 346 12.84 11.80 9.69
N ARG A 347 12.39 11.89 10.93
CA ARG A 347 13.25 12.05 12.11
C ARG A 347 13.18 10.78 12.93
N SER A 348 14.24 10.47 13.67
CA SER A 348 14.23 9.33 14.57
C SER A 348 13.22 9.55 15.70
N ASP A 349 12.48 8.50 16.03
CA ASP A 349 11.51 8.43 17.13
C ASP A 349 11.70 7.08 17.88
N PRO A 350 10.94 6.79 18.96
CA PRO A 350 11.09 5.55 19.72
C PRO A 350 10.90 4.25 18.91
N ILE A 351 10.16 4.29 17.81
CA ILE A 351 9.87 3.15 16.93
C ILE A 351 10.79 3.19 15.71
N THR A 352 10.91 4.35 15.07
CA THR A 352 11.63 4.55 13.81
C THR A 352 13.04 5.06 14.08
N GLN A 353 14.05 4.24 13.78
CA GLN A 353 15.44 4.68 13.84
C GLN A 353 15.96 5.04 12.46
N VAL A 354 16.13 6.33 12.20
CA VAL A 354 16.67 6.83 10.95
C VAL A 354 18.20 6.79 11.02
N PRO A 355 18.90 6.19 10.03
CA PRO A 355 20.36 6.13 10.03
C PRO A 355 20.98 7.51 9.78
N SER A 356 22.22 7.69 10.25
CA SER A 356 22.99 8.91 9.96
C SER A 356 23.35 9.01 8.48
N PHE A 357 23.55 10.23 7.99
CA PHE A 357 23.91 10.47 6.58
C PHE A 357 25.18 9.72 6.15
N GLY A 358 26.21 9.67 7.00
CA GLY A 358 27.43 8.90 6.72
C GLY A 358 27.18 7.39 6.58
N ARG A 359 26.23 6.84 7.34
CA ARG A 359 25.82 5.43 7.21
C ARG A 359 25.11 5.17 5.89
N VAL A 360 24.22 6.09 5.47
CA VAL A 360 23.56 6.03 4.16
C VAL A 360 24.59 6.03 3.02
N LEU A 361 25.59 6.93 3.06
CA LEU A 361 26.66 6.96 2.05
C LEU A 361 27.48 5.66 2.02
N LYS A 362 27.81 5.12 3.20
CA LYS A 362 28.52 3.83 3.30
C LYS A 362 27.69 2.67 2.75
N ASP A 363 26.38 2.69 2.90
CA ASP A 363 25.52 1.64 2.35
C ASP A 363 25.36 1.80 0.83
N LEU A 364 25.28 3.02 0.31
CA LEU A 364 25.26 3.30 -1.12
C LEU A 364 26.56 2.86 -1.81
N SER A 365 27.71 3.00 -1.17
CA SER A 365 28.99 2.56 -1.75
C SER A 365 29.05 1.02 -1.95
N LYS A 366 28.31 0.23 -1.17
CA LYS A 366 28.21 -1.23 -1.35
C LYS A 366 27.56 -1.63 -2.68
N THR A 367 26.82 -0.74 -3.32
CA THR A 367 26.16 -1.00 -4.61
C THR A 367 27.17 -1.33 -5.72
N PHE A 368 28.41 -0.85 -5.59
CA PHE A 368 29.49 -1.11 -6.54
C PHE A 368 30.29 -2.39 -6.22
N SER A 369 29.91 -3.14 -5.17
CA SER A 369 30.57 -4.39 -4.81
C SER A 369 30.12 -5.55 -5.70
N LEU A 370 31.04 -6.44 -6.07
CA LEU A 370 30.72 -7.70 -6.74
C LEU A 370 29.87 -8.66 -5.89
N LYS A 371 29.77 -8.43 -4.57
CA LYS A 371 28.89 -9.18 -3.67
C LYS A 371 27.44 -8.68 -3.68
N HIS A 372 27.16 -7.65 -4.48
CA HIS A 372 25.90 -6.95 -4.51
C HIS A 372 25.07 -7.36 -5.72
N HIS A 373 23.84 -7.76 -5.46
CA HIS A 373 22.87 -8.18 -6.46
C HIS A 373 21.60 -7.35 -6.36
N PHE A 374 20.76 -7.47 -7.37
CA PHE A 374 19.43 -6.89 -7.35
C PHE A 374 18.37 -7.95 -7.63
N ASP A 375 17.18 -7.66 -7.16
CA ASP A 375 16.02 -8.54 -7.25
C ASP A 375 15.65 -8.93 -8.67
N THR A 376 15.68 -7.97 -9.60
CA THR A 376 15.21 -8.16 -10.98
C THR A 376 16.32 -8.04 -12.02
N GLN A 377 17.29 -7.14 -11.82
CA GLN A 377 18.34 -6.86 -12.80
C GLN A 377 19.33 -8.04 -12.92
N SER A 378 19.48 -8.57 -14.13
CA SER A 378 20.46 -9.60 -14.48
C SER A 378 21.09 -9.29 -15.84
N LEU A 379 22.38 -9.52 -15.99
CA LEU A 379 23.06 -9.33 -17.28
C LEU A 379 22.65 -10.38 -18.31
N SER A 380 22.38 -11.62 -17.89
CA SER A 380 21.93 -12.70 -18.77
C SER A 380 20.46 -12.61 -19.15
N ASP A 381 19.68 -11.79 -18.45
CA ASP A 381 18.25 -11.60 -18.66
C ASP A 381 17.86 -10.14 -18.34
N PRO A 382 18.22 -9.18 -19.22
CA PRO A 382 18.20 -7.75 -18.89
C PRO A 382 16.81 -7.11 -18.94
N LEU A 383 15.88 -7.63 -19.75
CA LEU A 383 14.62 -6.97 -20.05
C LEU A 383 13.72 -6.74 -18.81
N PRO A 384 13.55 -7.68 -17.86
CA PRO A 384 12.80 -7.42 -16.63
C PRO A 384 13.38 -6.25 -15.82
N GLY A 385 14.71 -6.18 -15.70
CA GLY A 385 15.39 -5.11 -14.98
C GLY A 385 15.19 -3.74 -15.62
N LEU A 386 15.26 -3.66 -16.96
CA LEU A 386 14.99 -2.43 -17.72
C LEU A 386 13.54 -1.96 -17.54
N ILE A 387 12.57 -2.87 -17.63
CA ILE A 387 11.15 -2.56 -17.44
C ILE A 387 10.90 -2.02 -16.02
N GLU A 388 11.50 -2.60 -14.99
CA GLU A 388 11.40 -2.09 -13.61
C GLU A 388 11.95 -0.66 -13.49
N ILE A 389 13.12 -0.39 -14.08
CA ILE A 389 13.74 0.94 -14.08
C ILE A 389 12.87 1.95 -14.83
N THR A 390 12.35 1.62 -16.01
CA THR A 390 11.46 2.50 -16.78
C THR A 390 10.18 2.82 -16.01
N ARG A 391 9.57 1.82 -15.35
CA ARG A 391 8.40 2.01 -14.48
C ARG A 391 8.72 2.94 -13.31
N LEU A 392 9.88 2.74 -12.67
CA LEU A 392 10.34 3.59 -11.57
C LEU A 392 10.51 5.05 -12.03
N ILE A 393 11.24 5.29 -13.11
CA ILE A 393 11.46 6.63 -13.68
C ILE A 393 10.14 7.30 -14.06
N THR A 394 9.24 6.56 -14.72
CA THR A 394 7.93 7.09 -15.15
C THR A 394 7.08 7.49 -13.94
N ASN A 395 7.07 6.68 -12.87
CA ASN A 395 6.32 6.98 -11.66
C ASN A 395 6.86 8.22 -10.94
N TYR A 396 8.19 8.34 -10.81
CA TYR A 396 8.83 9.52 -10.22
C TYR A 396 8.66 10.77 -11.09
N GLY A 397 8.76 10.62 -12.41
CA GLY A 397 8.51 11.70 -13.38
C GLY A 397 7.08 12.23 -13.29
N ARG A 398 6.08 11.34 -13.18
CA ARG A 398 4.67 11.72 -12.96
C ARG A 398 4.49 12.47 -11.64
N ARG A 399 5.06 11.97 -10.54
CA ARG A 399 4.99 12.62 -9.23
C ARG A 399 5.62 14.01 -9.22
N LEU A 400 6.78 14.18 -9.86
CA LEU A 400 7.44 15.47 -10.03
C LEU A 400 6.60 16.41 -10.89
N HIS A 401 6.05 15.92 -12.00
CA HIS A 401 5.16 16.68 -12.86
C HIS A 401 3.92 17.17 -12.09
N ASP A 402 3.27 16.30 -11.33
CA ASP A 402 2.08 16.64 -10.55
C ASP A 402 2.37 17.72 -9.51
N MET A 403 3.49 17.59 -8.79
CA MET A 403 3.96 18.57 -7.80
C MET A 403 4.29 19.93 -8.45
N LEU A 404 5.04 19.94 -9.56
CA LEU A 404 5.36 21.18 -10.29
C LEU A 404 4.11 21.84 -10.84
N ALA A 405 3.19 21.05 -11.39
CA ALA A 405 1.94 21.55 -11.95
C ALA A 405 1.02 22.12 -10.85
N GLU A 406 1.05 21.55 -9.63
CA GLU A 406 0.34 22.11 -8.46
C GLU A 406 0.95 23.44 -8.01
N LYS A 407 2.28 23.52 -7.94
CA LYS A 407 3.00 24.75 -7.58
C LYS A 407 2.74 25.86 -8.60
N MET A 408 2.85 25.55 -9.88
CA MET A 408 2.57 26.49 -10.97
C MET A 408 1.11 26.92 -10.99
N PHE A 409 0.17 25.99 -10.76
CA PHE A 409 -1.24 26.32 -10.62
C PHE A 409 -1.47 27.31 -9.47
N THR A 410 -0.93 27.03 -8.29
CA THR A 410 -1.06 27.89 -7.10
C THR A 410 -0.46 29.28 -7.33
N LEU A 411 0.74 29.35 -7.94
CA LEU A 411 1.38 30.62 -8.31
C LEU A 411 0.52 31.41 -9.30
N SER A 412 0.00 30.76 -10.34
CA SER A 412 -0.86 31.42 -11.35
C SER A 412 -2.13 32.01 -10.73
N GLN A 413 -2.81 31.26 -9.86
CA GLN A 413 -4.01 31.72 -9.17
C GLN A 413 -3.68 32.88 -8.24
N ARG A 414 -2.60 32.78 -7.47
CA ARG A 414 -2.15 33.88 -6.61
C ARG A 414 -1.86 35.16 -7.39
N LEU A 415 -1.26 35.06 -8.58
CA LEU A 415 -1.01 36.22 -9.44
C LEU A 415 -2.31 36.85 -9.93
N LEU A 416 -3.30 36.07 -10.37
CA LEU A 416 -4.63 36.56 -10.80
C LEU A 416 -5.39 37.31 -9.70
N TRP A 417 -5.19 36.92 -8.45
CA TRP A 417 -5.73 37.65 -7.29
C TRP A 417 -4.96 38.94 -7.01
N ARG A 418 -3.62 38.94 -7.16
CA ARG A 418 -2.76 40.10 -6.85
C ARG A 418 -2.76 41.17 -7.93
N ASN A 419 -2.81 40.78 -9.20
CA ASN A 419 -2.77 41.71 -10.33
C ASN A 419 -4.13 42.39 -10.59
N GLY A 420 -5.19 42.01 -9.86
CA GLY A 420 -6.51 42.61 -9.98
C GLY A 420 -7.45 41.94 -10.97
N THR A 421 -7.04 40.89 -11.70
CA THR A 421 -7.91 40.21 -12.67
C THR A 421 -9.19 39.67 -12.03
N VAL A 422 -9.10 39.06 -10.84
CA VAL A 422 -10.29 38.58 -10.11
C VAL A 422 -11.21 39.75 -9.74
N ARG A 423 -10.65 40.87 -9.30
CA ARG A 423 -11.40 42.08 -8.94
C ARG A 423 -12.12 42.68 -10.14
N GLU A 424 -11.45 42.81 -11.28
CA GLU A 424 -12.06 43.31 -12.52
C GLU A 424 -13.24 42.43 -12.95
N ARG A 425 -13.05 41.11 -12.99
CA ARG A 425 -14.11 40.15 -13.30
C ARG A 425 -15.28 40.26 -12.33
N LEU A 426 -15.01 40.34 -11.02
CA LEU A 426 -16.04 40.48 -10.00
C LEU A 426 -16.87 41.76 -10.17
N ARG A 427 -16.26 42.88 -10.55
CA ARG A 427 -16.96 44.15 -10.78
C ARG A 427 -17.94 44.09 -11.94
N GLU A 428 -17.65 43.29 -12.95
CA GLU A 428 -18.50 43.10 -14.14
C GLU A 428 -19.51 41.96 -13.99
N SER A 429 -19.41 41.17 -12.91
CA SER A 429 -20.22 39.96 -12.72
C SER A 429 -21.62 40.27 -12.21
N LYS A 430 -22.62 39.60 -12.76
CA LYS A 430 -24.00 39.53 -12.24
C LYS A 430 -24.26 38.20 -11.52
N THR A 431 -23.49 37.16 -11.84
CA THR A 431 -23.61 35.83 -11.22
C THR A 431 -22.26 35.29 -10.76
N VAL A 432 -22.15 34.98 -9.47
CA VAL A 432 -21.00 34.30 -8.85
C VAL A 432 -21.39 32.86 -8.53
N LEU A 433 -20.59 31.90 -8.98
CA LEU A 433 -20.82 30.46 -8.73
C LEU A 433 -19.70 29.84 -7.90
N PHE A 434 -20.04 29.22 -6.77
CA PHE A 434 -19.12 28.43 -5.96
C PHE A 434 -19.24 26.94 -6.27
N ILE A 435 -18.10 26.25 -6.44
CA ILE A 435 -18.06 24.83 -6.79
C ILE A 435 -17.15 24.04 -5.85
N CYS A 436 -17.70 22.95 -5.30
CA CYS A 436 -16.96 21.89 -4.63
C CYS A 436 -17.52 20.52 -5.02
N TYR A 437 -16.92 19.41 -4.61
CA TYR A 437 -17.39 18.08 -5.02
C TYR A 437 -18.86 17.81 -4.64
N GLY A 438 -19.18 17.84 -3.34
CA GLY A 438 -20.49 17.42 -2.85
C GLY A 438 -21.58 18.48 -2.83
N ASN A 439 -21.27 19.77 -2.86
CA ASN A 439 -22.23 20.87 -2.65
C ASN A 439 -23.15 20.73 -1.41
N ILE A 440 -22.60 20.17 -0.33
CA ILE A 440 -23.28 20.05 0.98
C ILE A 440 -22.46 20.68 2.12
N ASN A 441 -21.22 21.09 1.83
CA ASN A 441 -20.27 21.66 2.78
C ASN A 441 -19.73 23.00 2.25
N ARG A 442 -18.60 22.94 1.54
CA ARG A 442 -17.78 24.10 1.15
C ARG A 442 -18.48 25.13 0.27
N SER A 443 -19.03 24.71 -0.87
CA SER A 443 -19.67 25.65 -1.81
C SER A 443 -21.03 26.17 -1.30
N ALA A 444 -21.79 25.35 -0.58
CA ALA A 444 -23.04 25.77 0.07
C ALA A 444 -22.78 26.80 1.19
N LEU A 445 -21.73 26.58 1.98
CA LEU A 445 -21.26 27.52 2.98
C LEU A 445 -20.79 28.84 2.35
N ALA A 446 -20.00 28.76 1.27
CA ALA A 446 -19.51 29.95 0.56
C ALA A 446 -20.65 30.81 0.00
N GLN A 447 -21.66 30.17 -0.61
CA GLN A 447 -22.88 30.86 -1.08
C GLN A 447 -23.59 31.56 0.07
N SER A 448 -23.82 30.87 1.19
CA SER A 448 -24.59 31.41 2.30
C SER A 448 -23.86 32.57 3.00
N LEU A 449 -22.55 32.43 3.22
CA LEU A 449 -21.71 33.49 3.78
C LEU A 449 -21.64 34.72 2.89
N MET A 450 -21.52 34.54 1.57
CA MET A 450 -21.46 35.67 0.65
C MET A 450 -22.81 36.37 0.56
N THR A 451 -23.90 35.60 0.45
CA THR A 451 -25.27 36.14 0.39
C THR A 451 -25.58 36.97 1.65
N ALA A 452 -25.18 36.50 2.83
CA ALA A 452 -25.38 37.22 4.09
C ALA A 452 -24.57 38.53 4.20
N GLN A 453 -23.52 38.70 3.40
CA GLN A 453 -22.68 39.90 3.37
C GLN A 453 -23.07 40.88 2.24
N LEU A 454 -24.06 40.54 1.41
CA LEU A 454 -24.55 41.43 0.36
C LEU A 454 -25.73 42.28 0.88
N PRO A 455 -25.83 43.56 0.50
CA PRO A 455 -27.01 44.38 0.76
C PRO A 455 -28.26 43.79 0.10
N ALA A 456 -29.43 44.01 0.71
CA ALA A 456 -30.71 43.51 0.19
C ALA A 456 -31.03 44.03 -1.23
N ALA A 457 -30.51 45.20 -1.60
CA ALA A 457 -30.65 45.80 -2.92
C ALA A 457 -29.68 45.24 -3.98
N SER A 458 -28.74 44.36 -3.60
CA SER A 458 -27.74 43.84 -4.52
C SER A 458 -28.37 42.97 -5.60
N LYS A 459 -28.08 43.30 -6.87
CA LYS A 459 -28.49 42.49 -8.04
C LYS A 459 -27.58 41.29 -8.30
N LEU A 460 -26.56 41.09 -7.48
CA LEU A 460 -25.58 40.01 -7.65
C LEU A 460 -26.18 38.67 -7.22
N LYS A 461 -26.28 37.71 -8.14
CA LYS A 461 -26.76 36.36 -7.87
C LYS A 461 -25.61 35.49 -7.38
N VAL A 462 -25.74 34.92 -6.19
CA VAL A 462 -24.76 33.98 -5.63
C VAL A 462 -25.30 32.57 -5.69
N LEU A 463 -24.57 31.67 -6.34
CA LEU A 463 -24.96 30.28 -6.57
C LEU A 463 -23.90 29.33 -6.06
N SER A 464 -24.31 28.08 -5.80
CA SER A 464 -23.40 26.98 -5.58
C SER A 464 -23.84 25.72 -6.31
N ALA A 465 -22.86 24.87 -6.65
CA ALA A 465 -23.08 23.57 -7.26
C ALA A 465 -21.92 22.61 -6.93
N GLY A 466 -22.05 21.37 -7.39
CA GLY A 466 -21.00 20.36 -7.28
C GLY A 466 -21.09 19.27 -8.34
N PHE A 467 -20.27 18.23 -8.21
CA PHE A 467 -20.12 17.14 -9.19
C PHE A 467 -20.84 15.86 -8.79
N HIS A 468 -21.40 15.80 -7.59
CA HIS A 468 -22.14 14.64 -7.11
C HIS A 468 -23.43 14.46 -7.90
N ARG A 469 -23.70 13.24 -8.39
CA ARG A 469 -24.83 12.95 -9.29
C ARG A 469 -26.20 13.14 -8.64
N GLU A 470 -26.30 12.81 -7.35
CA GLU A 470 -27.53 13.00 -6.58
C GLU A 470 -27.69 14.47 -6.15
N GLU A 471 -28.77 15.09 -6.61
CA GLU A 471 -29.17 16.47 -6.29
C GLU A 471 -30.10 16.52 -5.08
N GLN A 472 -30.43 17.73 -4.63
CA GLN A 472 -31.37 18.01 -3.52
C GLN A 472 -30.98 17.44 -2.15
N ARG A 473 -29.78 16.86 -2.01
CA ARG A 473 -29.25 16.47 -0.71
C ARG A 473 -29.12 17.69 0.21
N PRO A 474 -29.50 17.59 1.50
CA PRO A 474 -29.33 18.66 2.46
C PRO A 474 -27.85 18.95 2.73
N ALA A 475 -27.54 20.13 3.26
CA ALA A 475 -26.22 20.42 3.79
C ALA A 475 -25.84 19.39 4.88
N ASP A 476 -24.55 19.10 4.99
CA ASP A 476 -24.02 18.14 5.96
C ASP A 476 -24.38 18.60 7.39
N PRO A 477 -25.02 17.75 8.21
CA PRO A 477 -25.44 18.13 9.55
C PRO A 477 -24.31 18.66 10.44
N ARG A 478 -23.07 18.21 10.24
CA ARG A 478 -21.91 18.71 11.00
C ARG A 478 -21.56 20.13 10.59
N MET A 479 -21.57 20.42 9.29
CA MET A 479 -21.33 21.79 8.80
C MET A 479 -22.47 22.72 9.15
N VAL A 480 -23.72 22.24 9.14
CA VAL A 480 -24.89 22.99 9.64
C VAL A 480 -24.66 23.42 11.09
N ARG A 481 -24.23 22.50 11.98
CA ARG A 481 -23.93 22.85 13.38
C ARG A 481 -22.77 23.85 13.51
N VAL A 482 -21.67 23.63 12.80
CA VAL A 482 -20.51 24.53 12.82
C VAL A 482 -20.87 25.93 12.31
N ALA A 483 -21.67 26.02 11.25
CA ALA A 483 -22.14 27.27 10.67
C ALA A 483 -23.13 28.00 11.58
N ALA A 484 -24.09 27.27 12.18
CA ALA A 484 -25.07 27.83 13.10
C ALA A 484 -24.42 28.44 14.35
N ALA A 485 -23.36 27.80 14.87
CA ALA A 485 -22.56 28.33 15.97
C ALA A 485 -21.82 29.64 15.64
N GLN A 486 -21.81 30.06 14.37
CA GLN A 486 -21.22 31.30 13.89
C GLN A 486 -22.28 32.21 13.22
N GLY A 487 -23.57 31.93 13.43
CA GLY A 487 -24.68 32.74 12.93
C GLY A 487 -25.04 32.52 11.46
N VAL A 488 -24.61 31.43 10.82
CA VAL A 488 -24.89 31.14 9.41
C VAL A 488 -25.86 29.96 9.28
N ASP A 489 -27.02 30.19 8.65
CA ASP A 489 -28.01 29.15 8.39
C ASP A 489 -27.73 28.40 7.08
N LEU A 490 -27.53 27.08 7.17
CA LEU A 490 -27.37 26.17 6.03
C LEU A 490 -28.53 25.18 5.87
N THR A 491 -29.54 25.22 6.74
CA THR A 491 -30.64 24.23 6.76
C THR A 491 -31.46 24.21 5.46
N ARG A 492 -31.55 25.36 4.79
CA ARG A 492 -32.23 25.54 3.50
C ARG A 492 -31.35 25.20 2.28
N SER A 493 -30.05 24.98 2.46
CA SER A 493 -29.15 24.64 1.36
C SER A 493 -29.50 23.26 0.79
N ARG A 494 -29.55 23.18 -0.54
CA ARG A 494 -29.80 21.94 -1.28
C ARG A 494 -28.74 21.79 -2.35
N SER A 495 -28.14 20.61 -2.42
CA SER A 495 -27.10 20.34 -3.40
C SER A 495 -27.65 20.37 -4.83
N ARG A 496 -26.83 20.82 -5.77
CA ARG A 496 -27.13 20.91 -7.19
C ARG A 496 -25.97 20.39 -8.02
N LEU A 497 -26.27 19.65 -9.08
CA LEU A 497 -25.28 19.17 -10.04
C LEU A 497 -24.87 20.33 -10.96
N VAL A 498 -23.56 20.47 -11.18
CA VAL A 498 -23.02 21.41 -12.15
C VAL A 498 -23.31 20.91 -13.57
N GLY A 499 -23.81 21.81 -14.43
CA GLY A 499 -24.09 21.52 -15.84
C GLY A 499 -23.88 22.75 -16.71
N ASP A 500 -23.92 22.55 -18.03
CA ASP A 500 -23.55 23.58 -19.02
C ASP A 500 -24.35 24.87 -18.89
N ARG A 501 -25.66 24.77 -18.61
CA ARG A 501 -26.50 25.95 -18.41
C ARG A 501 -26.01 26.81 -17.26
N LEU A 502 -25.74 26.19 -16.10
CA LEU A 502 -25.27 26.90 -14.91
C LEU A 502 -23.89 27.53 -15.16
N LEU A 503 -23.02 26.82 -15.87
CA LEU A 503 -21.70 27.30 -16.26
C LEU A 503 -21.77 28.45 -17.26
N ALA A 504 -22.72 28.44 -18.19
CA ALA A 504 -22.95 29.51 -19.15
C ALA A 504 -23.49 30.78 -18.45
N GLU A 505 -24.45 30.63 -17.53
CA GLU A 505 -25.08 31.73 -16.77
C GLU A 505 -24.16 32.39 -15.73
N SER A 506 -23.03 31.76 -15.38
CA SER A 506 -22.11 32.27 -14.36
C SER A 506 -21.03 33.16 -14.97
N ASP A 507 -20.86 34.37 -14.45
CA ASP A 507 -19.85 35.32 -14.94
C ASP A 507 -18.46 35.04 -14.34
N ILE A 508 -18.46 34.59 -13.08
CA ILE A 508 -17.25 34.16 -12.37
C ILE A 508 -17.53 32.91 -11.53
N ILE A 509 -16.56 32.00 -11.52
CA ILE A 509 -16.65 30.70 -10.87
C ILE A 509 -15.48 30.56 -9.89
N PHE A 510 -15.79 30.22 -8.65
CA PHE A 510 -14.81 29.92 -7.61
C PHE A 510 -14.81 28.45 -7.24
N VAL A 511 -13.64 27.82 -7.32
CA VAL A 511 -13.45 26.41 -6.96
C VAL A 511 -12.61 26.23 -5.69
N MET A 512 -12.83 25.13 -4.99
CA MET A 512 -12.10 24.82 -3.75
C MET A 512 -10.75 24.12 -3.96
N GLU A 513 -10.60 23.41 -5.09
CA GLU A 513 -9.47 22.53 -5.41
C GLU A 513 -9.14 22.62 -6.90
N ARG A 514 -7.90 22.30 -7.27
CA ARG A 514 -7.42 22.27 -8.66
C ARG A 514 -8.21 21.28 -9.51
N ASP A 515 -8.55 20.12 -8.94
CA ASP A 515 -9.28 19.08 -9.65
C ASP A 515 -10.72 19.48 -10.00
N HIS A 516 -11.35 20.33 -9.20
CA HIS A 516 -12.63 20.94 -9.60
C HIS A 516 -12.48 21.77 -10.87
N ARG A 517 -11.43 22.62 -10.97
CA ARG A 517 -11.17 23.39 -12.21
C ARG A 517 -10.88 22.47 -13.39
N LYS A 518 -10.08 21.41 -13.22
CA LYS A 518 -9.82 20.43 -14.29
C LYS A 518 -11.12 19.81 -14.80
N ARG A 519 -12.01 19.38 -13.90
CA ARG A 519 -13.32 18.79 -14.25
C ARG A 519 -14.21 19.80 -14.99
N LEU A 520 -14.25 21.05 -14.56
CA LEU A 520 -15.01 22.09 -15.26
C LEU A 520 -14.50 22.37 -16.66
N VAL A 521 -13.17 22.46 -16.83
CA VAL A 521 -12.55 22.71 -18.13
C VAL A 521 -12.74 21.52 -19.06
N ALA A 522 -12.76 20.29 -18.52
CA ALA A 522 -13.08 19.08 -19.29
C ALA A 522 -14.55 19.05 -19.73
N LEU A 523 -15.49 19.52 -18.89
CA LEU A 523 -16.90 19.64 -19.24
C LEU A 523 -17.14 20.75 -20.27
N ASN A 524 -16.54 21.92 -20.06
CA ASN A 524 -16.70 23.07 -20.93
C ASN A 524 -15.43 23.92 -20.96
N PRO A 525 -14.57 23.79 -21.99
CA PRO A 525 -13.30 24.52 -22.07
C PRO A 525 -13.45 26.06 -21.99
N LYS A 526 -14.61 26.61 -22.36
CA LYS A 526 -14.87 28.05 -22.35
C LYS A 526 -14.91 28.67 -20.96
N VAL A 527 -15.06 27.88 -19.89
CA VAL A 527 -15.09 28.44 -18.52
C VAL A 527 -13.71 28.63 -17.90
N ALA A 528 -12.63 28.22 -18.58
CA ALA A 528 -11.28 28.23 -18.04
C ALA A 528 -10.78 29.63 -17.62
N ASN A 529 -11.21 30.67 -18.35
CA ASN A 529 -10.84 32.08 -18.15
C ASN A 529 -11.67 32.79 -17.06
N LYS A 530 -12.80 32.20 -16.66
CA LYS A 530 -13.69 32.72 -15.61
C LYS A 530 -13.71 31.84 -14.35
N THR A 531 -12.83 30.85 -14.26
CA THR A 531 -12.72 29.94 -13.11
C THR A 531 -11.45 30.20 -12.31
N PHE A 532 -11.61 30.51 -11.03
CA PHE A 532 -10.55 30.88 -10.10
C PHE A 532 -10.58 30.02 -8.84
N SER A 533 -9.42 29.80 -8.22
CA SER A 533 -9.34 29.15 -6.91
C SER A 533 -9.71 30.12 -5.80
N LEU A 534 -10.70 29.75 -4.98
CA LEU A 534 -11.19 30.58 -3.88
C LEU A 534 -10.08 30.80 -2.82
N GLY A 535 -9.40 29.73 -2.41
CA GLY A 535 -8.38 29.79 -1.37
C GLY A 535 -7.07 30.48 -1.82
N ALA A 536 -6.91 30.83 -3.10
CA ALA A 536 -5.71 31.51 -3.57
C ALA A 536 -5.50 32.88 -2.92
N CYS A 537 -6.57 33.57 -2.52
CA CYS A 537 -6.50 34.84 -1.77
C CYS A 537 -5.95 34.68 -0.34
N LEU A 538 -5.92 33.45 0.18
CA LEU A 538 -5.38 33.14 1.52
C LEU A 538 -3.89 32.80 1.49
N THR A 539 -3.31 32.69 0.29
CA THR A 539 -1.89 32.34 0.12
C THR A 539 -0.98 33.48 0.55
N GLY A 540 0.11 33.13 1.23
CA GLY A 540 1.06 34.08 1.81
C GLY A 540 2.30 33.37 2.34
N PRO A 541 3.19 34.06 3.05
CA PRO A 541 4.40 33.45 3.62
C PRO A 541 4.10 32.24 4.51
N LYS A 542 2.95 32.24 5.20
CA LYS A 542 2.50 31.18 6.13
C LYS A 542 1.58 30.13 5.51
N ARG A 543 1.07 30.34 4.29
CA ARG A 543 0.16 29.39 3.59
C ARG A 543 0.55 29.30 2.13
N LEU A 544 1.12 28.15 1.76
CA LEU A 544 1.69 27.93 0.43
C LEU A 544 0.69 27.33 -0.57
N HIS A 545 -0.39 26.69 -0.12
CA HIS A 545 -1.41 26.07 -1.00
C HIS A 545 -2.65 26.95 -1.15
N ALA A 546 -3.22 26.97 -2.37
CA ALA A 546 -4.44 27.69 -2.71
C ALA A 546 -5.73 26.86 -2.46
N GLU A 547 -5.61 25.59 -2.12
CA GLU A 547 -6.77 24.70 -1.94
C GLU A 547 -7.39 24.82 -0.54
N ILE A 548 -8.69 24.55 -0.47
CA ILE A 548 -9.49 24.47 0.76
C ILE A 548 -9.91 23.01 0.96
N ALA A 549 -9.37 22.38 2.00
CA ALA A 549 -9.53 20.95 2.28
C ALA A 549 -11.01 20.54 2.43
N ASP A 550 -11.37 19.34 1.95
CA ASP A 550 -12.72 18.79 2.13
C ASP A 550 -12.91 18.23 3.55
N PRO A 551 -13.88 18.72 4.33
CA PRO A 551 -14.15 18.20 5.66
C PRO A 551 -14.96 16.90 5.68
N TYR A 552 -15.50 16.43 4.53
CA TYR A 552 -16.41 15.28 4.52
C TYR A 552 -15.84 14.02 5.18
N ASN A 553 -16.61 13.41 6.10
CA ASN A 553 -16.20 12.27 6.93
C ASN A 553 -14.92 12.49 7.76
N LYS A 554 -14.50 13.74 7.98
CA LYS A 554 -13.37 14.09 8.87
C LYS A 554 -13.86 14.51 10.25
N SER A 555 -12.90 14.81 11.14
CA SER A 555 -13.15 15.26 12.51
C SER A 555 -13.84 16.63 12.56
N GLU A 556 -14.48 16.95 13.68
CA GLU A 556 -15.10 18.27 13.87
C GLU A 556 -14.09 19.42 13.73
N THR A 557 -12.84 19.22 14.15
CA THR A 557 -11.74 20.16 13.94
C THR A 557 -11.52 20.47 12.46
N ALA A 558 -11.63 19.46 11.57
CA ALA A 558 -11.52 19.68 10.13
C ALA A 558 -12.70 20.48 9.57
N TYR A 559 -13.93 20.26 10.08
CA TYR A 559 -15.09 21.08 9.70
C TYR A 559 -14.91 22.54 10.13
N ARG A 560 -14.43 22.80 11.35
CA ARG A 560 -14.15 24.16 11.85
C ARG A 560 -13.04 24.84 11.05
N ALA A 561 -11.94 24.15 10.76
CA ALA A 561 -10.87 24.67 9.92
C ALA A 561 -11.37 25.02 8.51
N CYS A 562 -12.16 24.13 7.90
CA CYS A 562 -12.81 24.38 6.61
C CYS A 562 -13.73 25.60 6.66
N PHE A 563 -14.54 25.75 7.72
CA PHE A 563 -15.42 26.90 7.90
C PHE A 563 -14.62 28.22 7.91
N HIS A 564 -13.56 28.29 8.72
CA HIS A 564 -12.72 29.48 8.81
C HIS A 564 -12.03 29.82 7.49
N ASP A 565 -11.56 28.81 6.75
CA ASP A 565 -10.97 29.02 5.43
C ASP A 565 -11.98 29.62 4.44
N ILE A 566 -13.19 29.04 4.36
CA ILE A 566 -14.24 29.56 3.47
C ILE A 566 -14.66 30.97 3.89
N GLN A 567 -14.86 31.22 5.19
CA GLN A 567 -15.23 32.54 5.71
C GLN A 567 -14.22 33.61 5.32
N ARG A 568 -12.92 33.35 5.55
CA ARG A 568 -11.85 34.30 5.19
C ARG A 568 -11.75 34.50 3.69
N ALA A 569 -11.92 33.44 2.90
CA ALA A 569 -11.83 33.55 1.44
C ALA A 569 -13.01 34.31 0.85
N VAL A 570 -14.23 34.07 1.35
CA VAL A 570 -15.43 34.84 0.95
C VAL A 570 -15.27 36.31 1.34
N ALA A 571 -14.75 36.63 2.53
CA ALA A 571 -14.45 38.02 2.90
C ALA A 571 -13.41 38.68 1.96
N CYS A 572 -12.49 37.92 1.38
CA CYS A 572 -11.61 38.44 0.32
C CYS A 572 -12.35 38.71 -0.99
N VAL A 573 -13.34 37.88 -1.36
CA VAL A 573 -14.20 38.11 -2.54
C VAL A 573 -15.04 39.37 -2.34
N VAL A 574 -15.75 39.48 -1.20
CA VAL A 574 -16.67 40.60 -0.90
C VAL A 574 -15.93 41.93 -0.91
N ARG A 575 -14.72 42.01 -0.33
CA ARG A 575 -13.88 43.23 -0.34
C ARG A 575 -13.46 43.69 -1.74
N GLN A 576 -13.61 42.87 -2.77
CA GLN A 576 -13.30 43.23 -4.16
C GLN A 576 -14.51 43.72 -4.95
N LEU A 577 -15.73 43.62 -4.40
CA LEU A 577 -16.93 44.13 -5.04
C LEU A 577 -16.92 45.68 -5.09
N PRO A 578 -17.59 46.30 -6.09
CA PRO A 578 -17.77 47.74 -6.11
C PRO A 578 -18.58 48.23 -4.89
N PRO A 579 -18.37 49.47 -4.41
CA PRO A 579 -19.12 50.04 -3.29
C PRO A 579 -20.66 50.04 -3.50
N HIS A 580 -21.13 50.18 -4.75
CA HIS A 580 -22.57 50.09 -5.09
C HIS A 580 -23.21 48.70 -4.84
N HIS A 581 -22.42 47.67 -4.53
CA HIS A 581 -22.88 46.35 -4.12
C HIS A 581 -22.62 46.05 -2.64
N ALA A 582 -22.10 47.02 -1.86
CA ALA A 582 -21.71 46.84 -0.46
C ALA A 582 -22.31 47.88 0.50
N ASP A 583 -22.75 49.04 0.01
CA ASP A 583 -23.34 50.10 0.83
C ASP A 583 -24.83 50.34 0.50
N HIS A 584 -25.70 49.89 1.41
CA HIS A 584 -26.81 50.64 2.04
C HIS A 584 -27.54 49.74 3.04
#